data_AF-A0AA39SV63-F1
#
_entry.id   AF-A0AA39SV63-F1
#
_cell.length_a   1.000
_cell.length_b   1.000
_cell.length_c   1.000
_cell.angle_alpha   90.00
_cell.angle_beta   90.00
_cell.angle_gamma   90.00
#
_symmetry.space_group_name_H-M   'P 1'
#
loop_
_entity.id
_entity.type
_entity.pdbx_description
1 polymer ?
#
loop_
_entity_poly.entity_id
_entity_poly.type
_entity_poly.pdbx_seq_one_letter_code
_entity_poly.pdbx_strand_id
1 'polypeptide(L)'
;MDKTQENEERRESSESESSESEEEEIEPEKWRKHYSSKQRILLVGDGDFSFSLSLARAFGSAHNMVASSIDTQENISSKYSNGLRNVIELEERGCKVLYGVDAKEMSQHFFLKTQKFDRIIYNFPHVGFPFRENSYCQIQLNKGLVKGFLKNAKVMLKDDTGEIHVSHKEGDPYDKWELVNKAKKIGLIIQQVVPFCKQDYPGYHNKRAQGNNSDAPFPLGDCSTYKFRKLAHNGH
;
A
#
# COMPACT_ATOMS: atom_id res chain seq x y z
N MET A 1 -76.89 29.73 2.61
CA MET A 1 -75.53 30.03 3.08
C MET A 1 -75.36 29.36 4.43
N ASP A 2 -74.35 28.50 4.49
CA ASP A 2 -73.76 27.86 5.66
C ASP A 2 -74.50 26.70 6.35
N LYS A 3 -73.66 25.69 6.68
CA LYS A 3 -73.76 24.62 7.69
C LYS A 3 -73.95 23.16 7.24
N THR A 4 -72.83 22.42 7.36
CA THR A 4 -72.63 21.04 7.91
C THR A 4 -73.38 19.87 7.25
N GLN A 5 -72.84 18.65 7.07
CA GLN A 5 -71.88 17.85 7.83
C GLN A 5 -71.57 16.55 7.03
N GLU A 6 -70.64 15.73 7.54
CA GLU A 6 -70.32 14.32 7.17
C GLU A 6 -69.39 14.15 5.94
N ASN A 7 -68.40 13.26 5.90
CA ASN A 7 -68.04 12.18 6.82
C ASN A 7 -66.56 11.79 6.65
N GLU A 8 -66.07 11.14 7.70
CA GLU A 8 -64.85 10.35 7.89
C GLU A 8 -64.14 9.82 6.64
N GLU A 9 -62.80 9.89 6.63
CA GLU A 9 -62.02 8.65 6.59
C GLU A 9 -60.61 8.82 7.16
N ARG A 10 -60.24 7.78 7.89
CA ARG A 10 -59.19 7.64 8.91
C ARG A 10 -58.09 6.78 8.31
N ARG A 11 -56.82 7.17 8.46
CA ARG A 11 -55.63 6.28 8.49
C ARG A 11 -54.38 7.09 8.85
N GLU A 12 -54.24 7.38 10.13
CA GLU A 12 -52.92 7.58 10.73
C GLU A 12 -52.38 6.20 11.09
N SER A 13 -51.39 5.72 10.34
CA SER A 13 -50.50 4.64 10.77
C SER A 13 -49.20 5.29 11.24
N SER A 14 -49.08 5.47 12.55
CA SER A 14 -47.81 5.82 13.20
C SER A 14 -46.90 4.59 13.17
N GLU A 15 -46.10 4.46 12.12
CA GLU A 15 -44.93 3.59 12.14
C GLU A 15 -43.82 4.34 12.86
N SER A 16 -43.66 4.02 14.15
CA SER A 16 -42.46 4.36 14.90
C SER A 16 -41.31 3.51 14.37
N GLU A 17 -40.57 4.02 13.39
CA GLU A 17 -39.26 3.48 13.04
C GLU A 17 -38.32 3.71 14.21
N SER A 18 -38.12 2.68 15.03
CA SER A 18 -37.05 2.63 16.00
C SER A 18 -35.73 2.56 15.24
N SER A 19 -35.03 3.69 15.16
CA SER A 19 -33.63 3.73 14.72
C SER A 19 -32.77 3.06 15.78
N GLU A 20 -32.65 1.74 15.70
CA GLU A 20 -31.59 1.02 16.39
C GLU A 20 -30.27 1.48 15.76
N SER A 21 -29.59 2.40 16.45
CA SER A 21 -28.19 2.71 16.17
C SER A 21 -27.40 1.44 16.50
N GLU A 22 -27.02 0.69 15.46
CA GLU A 22 -26.02 -0.37 15.58
C GLU A 22 -24.77 0.29 16.19
N GLU A 23 -24.52 0.02 17.48
CA GLU A 23 -23.24 0.34 18.10
C GLU A 23 -22.19 -0.45 17.34
N GLU A 24 -21.44 0.20 16.43
CA GLU A 24 -20.28 -0.42 15.78
C GLU A 24 -19.35 -0.92 16.88
N GLU A 25 -19.34 -2.24 17.12
CA GLU A 25 -18.34 -2.87 17.98
C GLU A 25 -16.97 -2.51 17.43
N ILE A 26 -16.27 -1.61 18.13
CA ILE A 26 -14.95 -1.14 17.71
C ILE A 26 -14.00 -2.34 17.82
N GLU A 27 -13.72 -3.00 16.70
CA GLU A 27 -12.77 -4.10 16.66
C GLU A 27 -11.42 -3.65 17.27
N PRO A 28 -10.79 -4.50 18.12
CA PRO A 28 -9.52 -4.17 18.73
C PRO A 28 -8.45 -3.97 17.66
N GLU A 29 -7.56 -2.99 17.89
CA GLU A 29 -6.47 -2.69 16.97
C GLU A 29 -5.49 -3.87 16.89
N LYS A 30 -5.36 -4.45 15.71
CA LYS A 30 -4.47 -5.57 15.44
C LYS A 30 -3.18 -5.06 14.83
N TRP A 31 -2.06 -5.58 15.32
CA TRP A 31 -0.73 -5.15 14.91
C TRP A 31 0.04 -6.27 14.21
N ARG A 32 0.76 -5.88 13.15
CA ARG A 32 1.75 -6.71 12.49
C ARG A 32 3.05 -5.90 12.37
N LYS A 33 3.97 -6.15 13.30
CA LYS A 33 5.22 -5.41 13.44
C LYS A 33 4.94 -3.91 13.59
N HIS A 34 5.24 -3.11 12.57
CA HIS A 34 5.04 -1.66 12.56
C HIS A 34 3.82 -1.21 11.74
N TYR A 35 2.93 -2.14 11.41
CA TYR A 35 1.66 -1.85 10.74
C TYR A 35 0.48 -2.18 11.65
N SER A 36 -0.54 -1.35 11.60
CA SER A 36 -1.76 -1.48 12.41
C SER A 36 -3.00 -1.53 11.52
N SER A 37 -4.03 -2.26 11.98
CA SER A 37 -5.34 -2.34 11.33
C SER A 37 -6.11 -1.01 11.31
N LYS A 38 -5.66 0.02 12.03
CA LYS A 38 -6.26 1.38 11.99
C LYS A 38 -5.58 2.33 11.00
N GLN A 39 -4.45 1.93 10.41
CA GLN A 39 -3.69 2.77 9.48
C GLN A 39 -4.27 2.69 8.07
N ARG A 40 -4.36 3.79 7.33
CA ARG A 40 -4.58 3.74 5.88
C ARG A 40 -3.29 3.37 5.17
N ILE A 41 -3.26 2.23 4.49
CA ILE A 41 -2.04 1.66 3.91
C ILE A 41 -2.13 1.59 2.39
N LEU A 42 -1.14 2.14 1.70
CA LEU A 42 -0.89 1.90 0.28
C LEU A 42 0.30 0.96 0.12
N LEU A 43 0.10 -0.18 -0.55
CA LEU A 43 1.16 -1.11 -0.95
C LEU A 43 1.44 -0.92 -2.42
N VAL A 44 2.68 -0.59 -2.75
CA VAL A 44 3.10 -0.23 -4.11
C VAL A 44 3.98 -1.33 -4.69
N GLY A 45 3.67 -1.73 -5.92
CA GLY A 45 4.47 -2.70 -6.67
C GLY A 45 4.48 -4.10 -6.04
N ASP A 46 3.38 -4.51 -5.42
CA ASP A 46 3.25 -5.84 -4.83
C ASP A 46 3.02 -6.87 -5.95
N GLY A 47 4.10 -7.56 -6.35
CA GLY A 47 4.13 -8.37 -7.56
C GLY A 47 3.04 -9.44 -7.63
N ASP A 48 2.97 -10.34 -6.65
CA ASP A 48 1.94 -11.38 -6.54
C ASP A 48 0.89 -11.10 -5.46
N PHE A 49 0.90 -9.88 -4.90
CA PHE A 49 0.01 -9.44 -3.81
C PHE A 49 0.15 -10.20 -2.48
N SER A 50 1.15 -11.07 -2.33
CA SER A 50 1.27 -11.92 -1.15
C SER A 50 1.66 -11.15 0.12
N PHE A 51 2.37 -10.02 0.00
CA PHE A 51 2.71 -9.20 1.16
C PHE A 51 1.46 -8.47 1.67
N SER A 52 0.71 -7.86 0.76
CA SER A 52 -0.59 -7.24 1.05
C SER A 52 -1.52 -8.23 1.73
N LEU A 53 -1.64 -9.45 1.17
CA LEU A 53 -2.51 -10.47 1.75
C LEU A 53 -2.04 -10.93 3.14
N SER A 54 -0.73 -10.99 3.38
CA SER A 54 -0.18 -11.30 4.71
C SER A 54 -0.63 -10.27 5.76
N LEU A 55 -0.60 -8.98 5.43
CA LEU A 55 -1.10 -7.93 6.32
C LEU A 55 -2.62 -8.02 6.51
N ALA A 56 -3.38 -8.17 5.43
CA ALA A 56 -4.83 -8.31 5.47
C ALA A 56 -5.27 -9.48 6.36
N ARG A 57 -4.62 -10.64 6.26
CA ARG A 57 -4.86 -11.79 7.14
C ARG A 57 -4.52 -11.50 8.60
N ALA A 58 -3.44 -10.78 8.86
CA ALA A 58 -3.06 -10.40 10.22
C ALA A 58 -4.05 -9.40 10.86
N PHE A 59 -4.64 -8.52 10.06
CA PHE A 59 -5.66 -7.57 10.53
C PHE A 59 -7.06 -8.18 10.57
N GLY A 60 -7.30 -9.26 9.83
CA GLY A 60 -8.62 -9.87 9.67
C GLY A 60 -9.47 -9.20 8.59
N SER A 61 -9.15 -7.94 8.23
CA SER A 61 -9.79 -7.17 7.16
C SER A 61 -8.76 -6.33 6.40
N ALA A 62 -9.19 -5.72 5.29
CA ALA A 62 -8.34 -4.89 4.43
C ALA A 62 -9.05 -3.63 3.90
N HIS A 63 -10.16 -3.20 4.50
CA HIS A 63 -10.95 -2.02 4.08
C HIS A 63 -10.13 -0.71 4.03
N ASN A 64 -9.10 -0.62 4.86
CA ASN A 64 -8.17 0.49 4.98
C ASN A 64 -6.92 0.33 4.08
N MET A 65 -6.86 -0.71 3.26
CA MET A 65 -5.71 -1.03 2.41
C MET A 65 -6.00 -0.81 0.93
N VAL A 66 -4.99 -0.29 0.23
CA VAL A 66 -4.95 -0.23 -1.22
C VAL A 66 -3.69 -0.97 -1.65
N ALA A 67 -3.84 -2.06 -2.40
CA ALA A 67 -2.71 -2.80 -2.95
C ALA A 67 -2.59 -2.52 -4.44
N SER A 68 -1.37 -2.25 -4.92
CA SER A 68 -1.15 -1.94 -6.31
C SER A 68 0.03 -2.67 -6.93
N SER A 69 -0.09 -2.94 -8.22
CA SER A 69 0.97 -3.47 -9.06
C SER A 69 1.08 -2.66 -10.35
N ILE A 70 2.27 -2.66 -10.95
CA ILE A 70 2.49 -2.11 -12.31
C ILE A 70 1.94 -3.04 -13.38
N ASP A 71 1.77 -4.32 -13.06
CA ASP A 71 1.21 -5.32 -13.96
C ASP A 71 -0.30 -5.12 -14.15
N THR A 72 -0.80 -5.43 -15.35
CA THR A 72 -2.25 -5.59 -15.60
C THR A 72 -2.76 -6.88 -14.96
N GLN A 73 -4.07 -7.04 -14.84
CA GLN A 73 -4.66 -8.28 -14.32
C GLN A 73 -4.23 -9.52 -15.12
N GLU A 74 -4.12 -9.40 -16.44
CA GLU A 74 -3.65 -10.48 -17.33
C GLU A 74 -2.18 -10.82 -17.07
N ASN A 75 -1.34 -9.79 -16.86
CA ASN A 75 0.05 -9.99 -16.48
C ASN A 75 0.15 -10.68 -15.12
N ILE A 76 -0.67 -10.31 -14.14
CA ILE A 76 -0.70 -10.98 -12.83
C ILE A 76 -1.05 -12.48 -13.01
N SER A 77 -2.10 -12.77 -13.78
CA SER A 77 -2.56 -14.14 -14.04
C SER A 77 -1.52 -15.01 -14.75
N SER A 78 -0.74 -14.43 -15.66
CA SER A 78 0.26 -15.16 -16.45
C SER A 78 1.61 -15.26 -15.75
N LYS A 79 2.01 -14.24 -14.98
CA LYS A 79 3.32 -14.18 -14.34
C LYS A 79 3.39 -14.89 -13.00
N TYR A 80 2.29 -14.95 -12.23
CA TYR A 80 2.32 -15.46 -10.86
C TYR A 80 1.27 -16.54 -10.64
N SER A 81 1.73 -17.75 -10.33
CA SER A 81 0.85 -18.92 -10.11
C SER A 81 -0.22 -18.68 -9.04
N ASN A 82 0.08 -17.90 -7.99
CA ASN A 82 -0.85 -17.57 -6.92
C ASN A 82 -1.44 -16.14 -7.01
N GLY A 83 -1.07 -15.35 -8.03
CA GLY A 83 -1.38 -13.93 -8.10
C GLY A 83 -2.89 -13.65 -8.05
N LEU A 84 -3.67 -14.30 -8.93
CA LEU A 84 -5.12 -14.12 -8.95
C LEU A 84 -5.79 -14.60 -7.66
N ARG A 85 -5.34 -15.71 -7.09
CA ARG A 85 -5.90 -16.20 -5.82
C ARG A 85 -5.65 -15.21 -4.68
N ASN A 86 -4.46 -14.60 -4.64
CA ASN A 86 -4.13 -13.60 -3.64
C ASN A 86 -4.99 -12.33 -3.80
N VAL A 87 -5.21 -11.89 -5.04
CA VAL A 87 -6.11 -10.77 -5.36
C VAL A 87 -7.54 -11.05 -4.90
N ILE A 88 -8.10 -12.20 -5.25
CA ILE A 88 -9.48 -12.56 -4.90
C ILE A 88 -9.66 -12.50 -3.38
N GLU A 89 -8.78 -13.14 -2.61
CA GLU A 89 -8.88 -13.11 -1.15
C GLU A 89 -8.67 -11.69 -0.57
N LEU A 90 -7.82 -10.87 -1.19
CA LEU A 90 -7.64 -9.47 -0.77
C LEU A 90 -8.93 -8.67 -0.97
N GLU A 91 -9.57 -8.81 -2.13
CA GLU A 91 -10.83 -8.13 -2.45
C GLU A 91 -11.98 -8.62 -1.55
N GLU A 92 -12.06 -9.92 -1.29
CA GLU A 92 -13.01 -10.51 -0.32
C GLU A 92 -12.82 -9.95 1.10
N ARG A 93 -11.60 -9.56 1.46
CA ARG A 93 -11.28 -8.90 2.74
C ARG A 93 -11.52 -7.39 2.71
N GLY A 94 -11.99 -6.83 1.59
CA GLY A 94 -12.29 -5.40 1.42
C GLY A 94 -11.12 -4.56 0.91
N CYS A 95 -10.01 -5.16 0.47
CA CYS A 95 -8.88 -4.41 -0.09
C CYS A 95 -9.25 -3.84 -1.46
N LYS A 96 -8.88 -2.57 -1.71
CA LYS A 96 -8.89 -2.03 -3.07
C LYS A 96 -7.64 -2.50 -3.81
N VAL A 97 -7.79 -3.30 -4.87
CA VAL A 97 -6.68 -3.68 -5.74
C VAL A 97 -6.63 -2.77 -6.97
N LEU A 98 -5.43 -2.27 -7.30
CA LEU A 98 -5.18 -1.40 -8.46
C LEU A 98 -4.10 -2.00 -9.36
N TYR A 99 -4.37 -2.04 -10.66
CA TYR A 99 -3.45 -2.52 -11.69
C TYR A 99 -2.84 -1.36 -12.47
N GLY A 100 -1.69 -1.58 -13.12
CA GLY A 100 -1.06 -0.57 -13.98
C GLY A 100 -0.56 0.68 -13.26
N VAL A 101 -0.30 0.61 -11.95
CA VAL A 101 0.16 1.77 -11.17
C VAL A 101 1.69 1.87 -11.24
N ASP A 102 2.21 2.84 -11.99
CA ASP A 102 3.64 3.18 -11.97
C ASP A 102 3.96 3.98 -10.69
N ALA A 103 4.87 3.47 -9.86
CA ALA A 103 5.35 4.12 -8.65
C ALA A 103 5.92 5.55 -8.88
N LYS A 104 6.39 5.85 -10.09
CA LYS A 104 6.88 7.18 -10.51
C LYS A 104 5.77 8.16 -10.88
N GLU A 105 4.53 7.69 -11.04
CA GLU A 105 3.39 8.48 -11.50
C GLU A 105 2.13 8.31 -10.61
N MET A 106 2.22 7.47 -9.58
CA MET A 106 1.08 7.08 -8.74
C MET A 106 0.34 8.25 -8.07
N SER A 107 0.98 9.41 -7.87
CA SER A 107 0.29 10.60 -7.34
C SER A 107 -0.66 11.25 -8.35
N GLN A 108 -0.59 10.86 -9.62
CA GLN A 108 -1.49 11.33 -10.70
C GLN A 108 -2.62 10.33 -10.97
N HIS A 109 -2.50 9.10 -10.47
CA HIS A 109 -3.53 8.08 -10.66
C HIS A 109 -4.87 8.57 -10.12
N PHE A 110 -5.93 8.41 -10.92
CA PHE A 110 -7.25 9.03 -10.69
C PHE A 110 -7.78 8.81 -9.26
N PHE A 111 -7.68 7.58 -8.75
CA PHE A 111 -8.11 7.25 -7.40
C PHE A 111 -7.13 7.74 -6.33
N LEU A 112 -5.81 7.62 -6.57
CA LEU A 112 -4.79 7.82 -5.54
C LEU A 112 -4.49 9.29 -5.27
N LYS A 113 -4.66 10.16 -6.29
CA LYS A 113 -4.35 11.60 -6.19
C LYS A 113 -5.15 12.34 -5.12
N THR A 114 -6.32 11.80 -4.73
CA THR A 114 -7.20 12.39 -3.71
C THR A 114 -7.03 11.74 -2.33
N GLN A 115 -6.14 10.75 -2.19
CA GLN A 115 -5.96 9.99 -0.97
C GLN A 115 -4.75 10.44 -0.16
N LYS A 116 -4.84 10.24 1.15
CA LYS A 116 -3.73 10.39 2.09
C LYS A 116 -3.57 9.12 2.91
N PHE A 117 -2.33 8.67 3.05
CA PHE A 117 -2.01 7.40 3.70
C PHE A 117 -1.18 7.61 4.96
N ASP A 118 -1.44 6.79 5.97
CA ASP A 118 -0.59 6.65 7.15
C ASP A 118 0.68 5.90 6.79
N ARG A 119 0.59 4.89 5.92
CA ARG A 119 1.74 4.09 5.47
C ARG A 119 1.72 3.94 3.95
N ILE A 120 2.85 4.24 3.31
CA ILE A 120 3.09 3.91 1.89
C ILE A 120 4.28 2.97 1.83
N ILE A 121 4.03 1.72 1.42
CA ILE A 121 4.99 0.62 1.49
C ILE A 121 5.45 0.26 0.08
N TYR A 122 6.76 0.19 -0.13
CA TYR A 122 7.34 -0.38 -1.35
C TYR A 122 8.48 -1.34 -1.00
N ASN A 123 8.21 -2.64 -1.13
CA ASN A 123 9.17 -3.68 -0.79
C ASN A 123 10.04 -4.02 -2.00
N PHE A 124 11.36 -3.90 -1.82
CA PHE A 124 12.39 -4.27 -2.79
C PHE A 124 12.16 -3.66 -4.18
N PRO A 125 12.06 -2.31 -4.28
CA PRO A 125 11.85 -1.63 -5.56
C PRO A 125 12.93 -2.01 -6.58
N HIS A 126 12.53 -2.42 -7.78
CA HIS A 126 13.47 -2.78 -8.85
C HIS A 126 12.86 -2.54 -10.24
N VAL A 127 13.64 -2.07 -11.21
CA VAL A 127 13.16 -1.84 -12.60
C VAL A 127 13.14 -3.11 -13.47
N GLY A 128 13.28 -4.30 -12.86
CA GLY A 128 13.71 -5.51 -13.58
C GLY A 128 15.18 -5.45 -14.00
N PHE A 129 15.62 -6.36 -14.88
CA PHE A 129 17.04 -6.57 -15.20
C PHE A 129 17.39 -6.23 -16.67
N PRO A 130 17.24 -4.97 -17.13
CA PRO A 130 17.72 -4.58 -18.46
C PRO A 130 19.25 -4.68 -18.59
N PHE A 131 20.00 -4.58 -17.48
CA PHE A 131 21.45 -4.76 -17.43
C PHE A 131 21.85 -5.67 -16.26
N ARG A 132 23.15 -6.00 -16.14
CA ARG A 132 23.69 -6.74 -14.99
C ARG A 132 23.44 -5.95 -13.69
N GLU A 133 23.11 -6.66 -12.62
CA GLU A 133 22.69 -6.08 -11.32
C GLU A 133 23.65 -5.01 -10.78
N ASN A 134 24.95 -5.27 -10.85
CA ASN A 134 25.99 -4.37 -10.33
C ASN A 134 26.50 -3.36 -11.38
N SER A 135 25.93 -3.32 -12.57
CA SER A 135 26.34 -2.38 -13.61
C SER A 135 25.90 -0.95 -13.27
N TYR A 136 26.69 0.03 -13.71
CA TYR A 136 26.38 1.44 -13.52
C TYR A 136 24.99 1.79 -14.07
N CYS A 137 24.65 1.34 -15.28
CA CYS A 137 23.36 1.62 -15.92
C CYS A 137 22.18 1.06 -15.10
N GLN A 138 22.28 -0.20 -14.62
CA GLN A 138 21.25 -0.80 -13.76
C GLN A 138 21.04 0.01 -12.49
N ILE A 139 22.14 0.37 -11.81
CA ILE A 139 22.11 1.15 -10.59
C ILE A 139 21.44 2.51 -10.85
N GLN A 140 21.74 3.19 -11.96
CA GLN A 140 21.11 4.48 -12.29
C GLN A 140 19.60 4.38 -12.53
N LEU A 141 19.12 3.31 -13.20
CA LEU A 141 17.69 3.10 -13.41
C LEU A 141 16.95 2.86 -12.09
N ASN A 142 17.50 1.99 -11.26
CA ASN A 142 16.98 1.69 -9.93
C ASN A 142 16.99 2.93 -9.02
N LYS A 143 18.06 3.73 -9.08
CA LYS A 143 18.14 5.06 -8.46
C LYS A 143 17.04 6.01 -8.92
N GLY A 144 16.65 5.94 -10.19
CA GLY A 144 15.56 6.72 -10.78
C GLY A 144 14.19 6.29 -10.25
N LEU A 145 13.93 4.98 -10.23
CA LEU A 145 12.71 4.39 -9.67
C LEU A 145 12.46 4.83 -8.23
N VAL A 146 13.44 4.62 -7.35
CA VAL A 146 13.33 4.97 -5.93
C VAL A 146 13.12 6.48 -5.76
N LYS A 147 13.83 7.31 -6.53
CA LYS A 147 13.66 8.78 -6.49
C LYS A 147 12.25 9.20 -6.90
N GLY A 148 11.71 8.62 -7.97
CA GLY A 148 10.36 8.93 -8.45
C GLY A 148 9.28 8.45 -7.48
N PHE A 149 9.42 7.25 -6.93
CA PHE A 149 8.56 6.73 -5.88
C PHE A 149 8.53 7.65 -4.66
N LEU A 150 9.69 8.01 -4.09
CA LEU A 150 9.76 8.85 -2.90
C LEU A 150 9.11 10.23 -3.10
N LYS A 151 9.22 10.81 -4.31
CA LYS A 151 8.52 12.06 -4.66
C LYS A 151 7.00 11.91 -4.64
N ASN A 152 6.48 10.86 -5.29
CA ASN A 152 5.05 10.60 -5.36
C ASN A 152 4.48 10.23 -3.99
N ALA A 153 5.18 9.36 -3.26
CA ALA A 153 4.77 8.94 -1.92
C ALA A 153 4.70 10.14 -0.96
N LYS A 154 5.69 11.04 -0.99
CA LYS A 154 5.71 12.24 -0.13
C LYS A 154 4.44 13.08 -0.27
N VAL A 155 3.93 13.30 -1.48
CA VAL A 155 2.72 14.11 -1.67
C VAL A 155 1.44 13.40 -1.23
N MET A 156 1.46 12.07 -1.16
CA MET A 156 0.33 11.22 -0.75
C MET A 156 0.36 10.85 0.74
N LEU A 157 1.42 11.19 1.48
CA LEU A 157 1.47 10.97 2.92
C LEU A 157 0.57 11.95 3.67
N LYS A 158 -0.08 11.46 4.74
CA LYS A 158 -0.60 12.30 5.83
C LYS A 158 0.54 13.15 6.42
N ASP A 159 0.22 14.37 6.83
CA ASP A 159 1.25 15.36 7.17
C ASP A 159 1.99 15.03 8.47
N ASP A 160 1.28 14.64 9.54
CA ASP A 160 1.88 14.50 10.87
C ASP A 160 2.33 13.07 11.21
N THR A 161 1.56 12.06 10.77
CA THR A 161 1.74 10.65 11.17
C THR A 161 2.19 9.74 10.03
N GLY A 162 2.27 10.29 8.81
CA GLY A 162 2.53 9.53 7.58
C GLY A 162 3.99 9.07 7.47
N GLU A 163 4.17 7.77 7.20
CA GLU A 163 5.49 7.16 6.97
C GLU A 163 5.56 6.46 5.60
N ILE A 164 6.69 6.62 4.91
CA ILE A 164 7.06 5.83 3.73
C ILE A 164 8.00 4.73 4.18
N HIS A 165 7.65 3.48 3.87
CA HIS A 165 8.42 2.30 4.22
C HIS A 165 9.01 1.70 2.95
N VAL A 166 10.34 1.66 2.86
CA VAL A 166 11.05 1.00 1.77
C VAL A 166 11.86 -0.14 2.34
N SER A 167 11.47 -1.38 2.03
CA SER A 167 12.31 -2.54 2.34
C SER A 167 13.36 -2.69 1.25
N HIS A 168 14.63 -2.73 1.62
CA HIS A 168 15.74 -2.70 0.69
C HIS A 168 16.87 -3.59 1.18
N LYS A 169 17.60 -4.16 0.22
CA LYS A 169 18.79 -4.97 0.49
C LYS A 169 19.97 -4.10 0.94
N GLU A 170 20.87 -4.70 1.68
CA GLU A 170 22.09 -4.07 2.17
C GLU A 170 23.32 -4.63 1.45
N GLY A 171 24.42 -3.85 1.45
CA GLY A 171 25.68 -4.24 0.85
C GLY A 171 25.78 -3.90 -0.64
N ASP A 172 26.88 -4.29 -1.28
CA ASP A 172 27.10 -4.06 -2.70
C ASP A 172 26.19 -4.96 -3.57
N PRO A 173 25.55 -4.44 -4.64
CA PRO A 173 25.57 -3.08 -5.16
C PRO A 173 24.46 -2.16 -4.61
N TYR A 174 23.66 -2.63 -3.67
CA TYR A 174 22.45 -1.97 -3.17
C TYR A 174 22.74 -0.67 -2.44
N ASP A 175 23.82 -0.60 -1.66
CA ASP A 175 24.23 0.63 -0.96
C ASP A 175 24.55 1.77 -1.92
N LYS A 176 25.02 1.43 -3.13
CA LYS A 176 25.30 2.41 -4.19
C LYS A 176 24.04 3.12 -4.65
N TRP A 177 22.84 2.65 -4.33
CA TRP A 177 21.57 3.31 -4.68
C TRP A 177 21.31 4.55 -3.82
N GLU A 178 21.99 4.68 -2.68
CA GLU A 178 21.94 5.87 -1.80
C GLU A 178 20.52 6.27 -1.39
N LEU A 179 19.69 5.29 -1.00
CA LEU A 179 18.28 5.44 -0.67
C LEU A 179 18.03 6.63 0.31
N VAL A 180 18.78 6.68 1.41
CA VAL A 180 18.63 7.72 2.44
C VAL A 180 19.00 9.11 1.90
N ASN A 181 20.09 9.24 1.15
CA ASN A 181 20.49 10.53 0.54
C ASN A 181 19.44 11.04 -0.45
N LYS A 182 18.79 10.15 -1.20
CA LYS A 182 17.69 10.50 -2.10
C LYS A 182 16.47 11.00 -1.34
N ALA A 183 16.06 10.30 -0.28
CA ALA A 183 14.96 10.72 0.58
C ALA A 183 15.22 12.12 1.16
N LYS A 184 16.42 12.36 1.70
CA LYS A 184 16.84 13.66 2.22
C LYS A 184 16.71 14.78 1.18
N LYS A 185 17.19 14.56 -0.05
CA LYS A 185 17.09 15.54 -1.15
C LYS A 185 15.63 15.84 -1.58
N ILE A 186 14.69 14.96 -1.24
CA ILE A 186 13.24 15.14 -1.50
C ILE A 186 12.54 15.82 -0.30
N GLY A 187 13.27 16.14 0.77
CA GLY A 187 12.73 16.71 1.99
C GLY A 187 11.94 15.68 2.81
N LEU A 188 12.44 14.45 2.82
CA LEU A 188 12.06 13.40 3.76
C LEU A 188 13.22 13.19 4.74
N ILE A 189 12.90 12.77 5.95
CA ILE A 189 13.89 12.39 6.96
C ILE A 189 13.69 10.95 7.38
N ILE A 190 14.80 10.28 7.66
CA ILE A 190 14.78 8.93 8.18
C ILE A 190 14.35 8.97 9.65
N GLN A 191 13.35 8.16 9.98
CA GLN A 191 12.84 8.01 11.34
C GLN A 191 13.41 6.77 12.00
N GLN A 192 13.47 5.66 11.24
CA GLN A 192 13.96 4.39 11.74
C GLN A 192 14.47 3.53 10.59
N VAL A 193 15.44 2.66 10.90
CA VAL A 193 15.81 1.50 10.07
C VAL A 193 15.62 0.27 10.95
N VAL A 194 14.88 -0.72 10.47
CA VAL A 194 14.67 -1.98 11.18
C VAL A 194 14.97 -3.15 10.25
N PRO A 195 15.55 -4.26 10.74
CA PRO A 195 15.76 -5.46 9.93
C PRO A 195 14.44 -5.94 9.31
N PHE A 196 14.48 -6.35 8.05
CA PHE A 196 13.35 -6.97 7.37
C PHE A 196 13.45 -8.49 7.52
N CYS A 197 12.57 -9.09 8.32
CA CYS A 197 12.47 -10.53 8.45
C CYS A 197 11.24 -11.04 7.70
N LYS A 198 11.45 -11.82 6.63
CA LYS A 198 10.35 -12.40 5.83
C LYS A 198 9.36 -13.21 6.68
N GLN A 199 9.85 -13.91 7.69
CA GLN A 199 9.05 -14.76 8.60
C GLN A 199 8.03 -13.97 9.41
N ASP A 200 8.22 -12.66 9.55
CA ASP A 200 7.26 -11.79 10.22
C ASP A 200 5.95 -11.64 9.44
N TYR A 201 5.95 -11.99 8.16
CA TYR A 201 4.83 -11.88 7.22
C TYR A 201 4.46 -13.27 6.65
N PRO A 202 3.73 -14.11 7.41
CA PRO A 202 3.33 -15.43 6.97
C PRO A 202 2.58 -15.39 5.63
N GLY A 203 2.97 -16.24 4.69
CA GLY A 203 2.40 -16.30 3.35
C GLY A 203 3.01 -15.32 2.34
N TYR A 204 3.87 -14.39 2.77
CA TYR A 204 4.60 -13.52 1.85
C TYR A 204 5.64 -14.30 1.03
N HIS A 205 5.61 -14.11 -0.29
CA HIS A 205 6.61 -14.61 -1.22
C HIS A 205 7.20 -13.44 -1.99
N ASN A 206 8.49 -13.17 -1.79
CA ASN A 206 9.20 -12.15 -2.56
C ASN A 206 9.41 -12.63 -4.00
N LYS A 207 8.97 -11.86 -5.00
CA LYS A 207 8.98 -12.21 -6.43
C LYS A 207 9.82 -11.26 -7.26
N ARG A 208 10.44 -11.75 -8.33
CA ARG A 208 11.28 -10.92 -9.24
C ARG A 208 10.48 -9.87 -10.02
N ALA A 209 9.18 -10.09 -10.18
CA ALA A 209 8.19 -9.24 -10.84
C ALA A 209 8.39 -8.95 -12.34
N GLN A 210 9.56 -9.25 -12.89
CA GLN A 210 9.91 -9.01 -14.29
C GLN A 210 10.71 -10.17 -14.89
N GLY A 211 10.58 -10.32 -16.21
CA GLY A 211 11.25 -11.34 -17.02
C GLY A 211 10.60 -12.73 -16.96
N ASN A 212 11.19 -13.69 -17.67
CA ASN A 212 10.64 -15.06 -17.83
C ASN A 212 10.50 -15.83 -16.50
N ASN A 213 11.17 -15.37 -15.44
CA ASN A 213 11.13 -15.97 -14.11
C ASN A 213 10.47 -15.04 -13.09
N SER A 214 9.43 -14.29 -13.50
CA SER A 214 8.73 -13.33 -12.64
C SER A 214 8.22 -13.96 -11.34
N ASP A 215 7.72 -15.20 -11.39
CA ASP A 215 7.23 -15.94 -10.21
C ASP A 215 8.32 -16.51 -9.31
N ALA A 216 9.58 -16.52 -9.77
CA ALA A 216 10.67 -17.09 -8.98
C ALA A 216 11.07 -16.13 -7.85
N PRO A 217 11.49 -16.67 -6.68
CA PRO A 217 12.04 -15.84 -5.64
C PRO A 217 13.38 -15.21 -6.04
N PHE A 218 13.75 -14.16 -5.33
CA PHE A 218 15.10 -13.61 -5.34
C PHE A 218 15.76 -13.78 -3.96
N PRO A 219 17.10 -13.93 -3.89
CA PRO A 219 17.78 -13.96 -2.60
C PRO A 219 17.59 -12.62 -1.90
N LEU A 220 17.09 -12.62 -0.66
CA LEU A 220 16.92 -11.40 0.14
C LEU A 220 18.28 -10.92 0.67
N GLY A 221 19.09 -11.82 1.24
CA GLY A 221 20.30 -11.44 1.96
C GLY A 221 19.97 -10.57 3.18
N ASP A 222 20.94 -9.80 3.64
CA ASP A 222 20.71 -8.76 4.63
C ASP A 222 19.86 -7.66 4.02
N CYS A 223 18.76 -7.32 4.70
CA CYS A 223 17.83 -6.31 4.25
C CYS A 223 17.11 -5.66 5.43
N SER A 224 16.77 -4.38 5.24
CA SER A 224 16.08 -3.56 6.24
C SER A 224 14.91 -2.79 5.63
N THR A 225 13.93 -2.49 6.45
CA THR A 225 12.89 -1.51 6.16
C THR A 225 13.32 -0.14 6.66
N TYR A 226 13.51 0.79 5.71
CA TYR A 226 13.78 2.20 5.97
C TYR A 226 12.45 2.95 6.07
N LYS A 227 12.22 3.63 7.20
CA LYS A 227 11.01 4.41 7.47
C LYS A 227 11.33 5.88 7.38
N PHE A 228 10.63 6.58 6.50
CA PHE A 228 10.81 8.01 6.25
C PHE A 228 9.53 8.78 6.57
N ARG A 229 9.68 9.98 7.11
CA ARG A 229 8.58 10.95 7.31
C ARG A 229 8.90 12.27 6.62
N LYS A 230 7.91 13.15 6.48
CA LYS A 230 8.14 14.51 5.99
C LYS A 230 9.08 15.25 6.95
N LEU A 231 9.98 16.05 6.38
CA LEU A 231 10.67 17.07 7.16
C LEU A 231 9.61 18.08 7.61
N ALA A 232 9.49 18.31 8.92
CA ALA A 232 8.57 19.31 9.45
C ALA A 232 8.93 20.68 8.84
N HIS A 233 7.93 21.40 8.35
CA HIS A 233 8.12 22.82 8.08
C HIS A 233 8.08 23.54 9.42
N ASN A 234 9.24 23.95 9.91
CA ASN A 234 9.27 24.99 10.93
C ASN A 234 8.69 26.24 10.26
N GLY A 235 7.45 26.59 10.62
CA GLY A 235 6.86 27.85 10.22
C GLY A 235 7.77 28.98 10.70
N HIS A 236 8.24 29.80 9.75
CA HIS A 236 8.75 31.13 10.04
C HIS A 236 7.61 32.12 9.86
#